data_AF-A0A0F3NLE4-F1
#
_entry.id   AF-A0A0F3NLE4-F1
#
_cell.length_a   1.000
_cell.length_b   1.000
_cell.length_c   1.000
_cell.angle_alpha   90.00
_cell.angle_beta   90.00
_cell.angle_gamma   90.00
#
_symmetry.space_group_name_H-M   'P 1'
#
loop_
_entity.id
_entity.type
_entity.pdbx_description
1 polymer ?
#
loop_
_entity_poly.entity_id
_entity_poly.type
_entity_poly.pdbx_seq_one_letter_code
_entity_poly.pdbx_strand_id
1 'polypeptide(L)'
;MAPTASISIIAGNTSPGIEPYAANVFTHKTLTGSFIVRNKFLQELLKSKGKDDDQVWSSISTNEGSVQHLDFLTDHEKLVFKTAYELDQRWVIEHSGDRTPYICQAQSVNIFLPAGVHKRYLHKVHFLAWKKGLKSLYYMRSKSVQRADKVSHEVNGAAAVVPRKQLTNFSYDECLSCQ
;
A
#
# COMPACT_ATOMS: atom_id res chain seq x y z
N MET A 1 2.69 19.69 4.67
CA MET A 1 3.40 18.43 4.93
C MET A 1 4.05 17.94 3.66
N ALA A 2 5.38 18.07 3.57
CA ALA A 2 6.16 17.69 2.40
C ALA A 2 6.49 16.19 2.40
N PRO A 3 6.90 15.60 1.26
CA PRO A 3 7.41 14.24 1.21
C PRO A 3 8.69 14.12 2.04
N THR A 4 8.87 13.00 2.73
CA THR A 4 10.04 12.78 3.61
C THR A 4 10.88 11.57 3.18
N ALA A 5 10.89 11.23 1.90
CA ALA A 5 11.48 9.99 1.38
C ALA A 5 12.92 9.72 1.85
N SER A 6 13.82 10.71 1.79
CA SER A 6 15.21 10.53 2.21
C SER A 6 15.35 10.46 3.73
N ILE A 7 14.67 11.36 4.45
CA ILE A 7 14.80 11.43 5.92
C ILE A 7 14.06 10.28 6.63
N SER A 8 13.06 9.67 6.00
CA SER A 8 12.39 8.47 6.56
C SER A 8 13.29 7.24 6.52
N ILE A 9 14.19 7.15 5.53
CA ILE A 9 15.26 6.14 5.48
C ILE A 9 16.24 6.37 6.62
N ILE A 10 16.71 7.62 6.78
CA ILE A 10 17.64 8.00 7.87
C ILE A 10 17.01 7.71 9.23
N ALA A 11 15.71 7.96 9.39
CA ALA A 11 14.93 7.67 10.59
C ALA A 11 14.58 6.17 10.75
N GLY A 12 15.43 5.26 10.28
CA GLY A 12 15.26 3.82 10.46
C GLY A 12 14.13 3.22 9.62
N ASN A 13 14.03 3.62 8.34
CA ASN A 13 13.03 3.14 7.39
C ASN A 13 11.58 3.29 7.89
N THR A 14 11.27 4.46 8.46
CA THR A 14 9.88 4.85 8.76
C THR A 14 9.09 5.10 7.47
N SER A 15 7.77 5.10 7.57
CA SER A 15 6.89 5.43 6.44
C SER A 15 7.15 6.88 5.97
N PRO A 16 7.21 7.14 4.66
CA PRO A 16 7.47 8.48 4.15
C PRO A 16 6.23 9.37 4.25
N GLY A 17 6.38 10.54 4.88
CA GLY A 17 5.36 11.56 5.02
C GLY A 17 4.16 11.05 5.81
N ILE A 18 3.03 10.94 5.12
CA ILE A 18 1.77 10.44 5.68
C ILE A 18 1.26 9.21 4.92
N GLU A 19 2.14 8.60 4.13
CA GLU A 19 1.76 7.55 3.20
C GLU A 19 1.76 6.19 3.90
N PRO A 20 0.82 5.31 3.54
CA PRO A 20 0.92 3.91 3.90
C PRO A 20 2.16 3.28 3.24
N TYR A 21 2.69 2.21 3.85
CA TYR A 21 3.81 1.47 3.26
C TYR A 21 3.43 0.91 1.88
N ALA A 22 4.22 1.25 0.85
CA ALA A 22 3.98 0.78 -0.51
C ALA A 22 4.13 -0.75 -0.65
N ALA A 23 4.95 -1.36 0.19
CA ALA A 23 5.27 -2.79 0.25
C ALA A 23 5.83 -3.13 1.64
N ASN A 24 5.61 -4.36 2.14
CA ASN A 24 6.24 -4.81 3.39
C ASN A 24 7.69 -5.29 3.22
N VAL A 25 8.13 -5.52 1.98
CA VAL A 25 9.54 -5.77 1.64
C VAL A 25 9.84 -5.11 0.30
N PHE A 26 10.97 -4.42 0.21
CA PHE A 26 11.37 -3.71 -1.00
C PHE A 26 12.87 -3.50 -1.04
N THR A 27 13.40 -3.28 -2.26
CA THR A 27 14.83 -3.08 -2.47
C THR A 27 15.16 -1.59 -2.51
N HIS A 28 16.03 -1.15 -1.60
CA HIS A 28 16.65 0.16 -1.66
C HIS A 28 17.95 0.10 -2.46
N LYS A 29 18.01 0.86 -3.55
CA LYS A 29 19.25 1.05 -4.31
C LYS A 29 19.99 2.26 -3.75
N THR A 30 21.24 2.06 -3.34
CA THR A 30 22.18 3.12 -2.96
C THR A 30 23.34 3.13 -3.96
N LEU A 31 24.23 4.11 -3.84
CA LEU A 31 25.47 4.16 -4.64
C LEU A 31 26.37 2.95 -4.42
N THR A 32 26.27 2.32 -3.24
CA THR A 32 27.14 1.22 -2.79
C THR A 32 26.53 -0.17 -2.99
N GLY A 33 25.28 -0.27 -3.45
CA GLY A 33 24.64 -1.56 -3.66
C GLY A 33 23.11 -1.51 -3.60
N SER A 34 22.49 -2.68 -3.62
CA SER A 34 21.05 -2.85 -3.44
C SER A 34 20.79 -3.64 -2.17
N PHE A 35 20.01 -3.07 -1.26
CA PHE A 35 19.72 -3.68 0.05
C PHE A 35 18.23 -3.98 0.15
N ILE A 36 17.89 -5.16 0.67
CA ILE A 36 16.50 -5.51 0.95
C ILE A 36 16.11 -4.88 2.28
N VAL A 37 15.03 -4.10 2.27
CA VAL A 37 14.42 -3.52 3.47
C VAL A 37 13.12 -4.25 3.76
N ARG A 38 13.03 -4.77 4.99
CA ARG A 38 11.87 -5.48 5.53
C ARG A 38 11.13 -4.56 6.50
N ASN A 39 9.80 -4.63 6.51
CA ASN A 39 8.98 -3.93 7.50
C ASN A 39 9.28 -4.52 8.89
N LYS A 40 9.89 -3.71 9.76
CA LYS A 40 10.31 -4.14 11.11
C LYS A 40 9.16 -4.68 11.97
N PHE A 41 7.98 -4.09 11.86
CA PHE A 41 6.80 -4.52 12.63
C PHE A 41 6.26 -5.87 12.12
N LEU A 42 6.30 -6.08 10.80
CA LEU A 42 5.96 -7.39 10.24
C LEU A 42 7.00 -8.43 10.64
N GLN A 43 8.28 -8.07 10.65
CA GLN A 43 9.34 -8.99 11.07
C GLN A 43 9.16 -9.44 12.52
N GLU A 44 8.83 -8.54 13.44
CA GLU A 44 8.50 -8.89 14.82
C GLU A 44 7.30 -9.85 14.91
N LEU A 45 6.25 -9.62 14.12
CA LEU A 45 5.10 -10.52 14.04
C LEU A 45 5.47 -11.90 13.49
N LEU A 46 6.28 -11.96 12.44
CA LEU A 46 6.72 -13.22 11.85
C LEU A 46 7.62 -14.00 12.84
N LYS A 47 8.47 -13.30 13.59
CA LYS A 47 9.29 -13.91 14.66
C LYS A 47 8.42 -14.55 15.73
N SER A 48 7.39 -13.86 16.22
CA SER A 48 6.51 -14.39 17.28
C SER A 48 5.72 -15.62 16.83
N LYS A 49 5.52 -15.81 15.53
CA LYS A 49 4.89 -16.99 14.93
C LYS A 49 5.87 -18.08 14.48
N GLY A 50 7.18 -17.90 14.66
CA GLY A 50 8.20 -18.82 14.15
C GLY A 50 8.23 -18.91 12.63
N LYS A 51 7.91 -17.80 11.94
CA LYS A 51 7.81 -17.66 10.48
C LYS A 51 8.74 -16.56 9.92
N ASP A 52 9.71 -16.08 10.70
CA ASP A 52 10.76 -15.16 10.22
C ASP A 52 11.87 -15.94 9.51
N ASP A 53 11.52 -16.57 8.38
CA ASP A 53 12.43 -17.33 7.54
C ASP A 53 12.52 -16.75 6.12
N ASP A 54 13.60 -17.09 5.40
CA ASP A 54 13.86 -16.54 4.08
C ASP A 54 12.86 -17.01 3.02
N GLN A 55 12.20 -18.16 3.20
CA GLN A 55 11.16 -18.63 2.28
C GLN A 55 9.93 -17.74 2.37
N VAL A 56 9.50 -17.37 3.59
CA VAL A 56 8.40 -16.44 3.81
C VAL A 56 8.74 -15.06 3.24
N TRP A 57 9.93 -14.53 3.49
CA TRP A 57 10.32 -13.23 2.92
C TRP A 57 10.45 -13.23 1.40
N SER A 58 10.94 -14.32 0.82
CA SER A 58 10.96 -14.52 -0.63
C SER A 58 9.54 -14.52 -1.19
N SER A 59 8.62 -15.26 -0.54
CA SER A 59 7.20 -15.29 -0.90
C SER A 59 6.53 -13.91 -0.81
N ILE A 60 6.83 -13.12 0.22
CA ILE A 60 6.33 -11.74 0.34
C ILE A 60 6.90 -10.87 -0.81
N SER A 61 8.17 -11.02 -1.15
CA SER A 61 8.83 -10.25 -2.23
C SER A 61 8.28 -10.58 -3.61
N THR A 62 8.06 -11.87 -3.91
CA THR A 62 7.44 -12.30 -5.18
C THR A 62 6.02 -11.75 -5.31
N ASN A 63 5.27 -11.69 -4.20
CA ASN A 63 3.95 -11.08 -4.08
C ASN A 63 3.97 -9.55 -3.85
N GLU A 64 5.02 -8.86 -4.31
CA GLU A 64 5.13 -7.39 -4.33
C GLU A 64 5.00 -6.74 -2.93
N GLY A 65 5.47 -7.42 -1.90
CA GLY A 65 5.40 -6.94 -0.52
C GLY A 65 4.07 -7.19 0.16
N SER A 66 3.14 -7.91 -0.47
CA SER A 66 1.86 -8.29 0.13
C SER A 66 2.02 -9.47 1.09
N VAL A 67 1.15 -9.52 2.10
CA VAL A 67 1.03 -10.64 3.04
C VAL A 67 -0.34 -11.33 2.95
N GLN A 68 -1.20 -10.90 2.02
CA GLN A 68 -2.60 -11.36 1.99
C GLN A 68 -2.72 -12.86 1.68
N HIS A 69 -1.74 -13.42 0.97
CA HIS A 69 -1.65 -14.83 0.59
C HIS A 69 -1.09 -15.74 1.69
N LEU A 70 -0.64 -15.20 2.83
CA LEU A 70 -0.05 -16.01 3.91
C LEU A 70 -1.16 -16.60 4.80
N ASP A 71 -1.38 -17.90 4.73
CA ASP A 71 -2.50 -18.57 5.41
C ASP A 71 -2.37 -18.64 6.94
N PHE A 72 -1.15 -18.54 7.46
CA PHE A 72 -0.90 -18.55 8.91
C PHE A 72 -1.14 -17.19 9.58
N LEU A 73 -1.41 -16.13 8.81
CA LEU A 73 -1.79 -14.83 9.35
C LEU A 73 -3.31 -14.76 9.51
N THR A 74 -3.74 -14.23 10.64
CA THR A 74 -5.16 -13.91 10.88
C THR A 74 -5.62 -12.80 9.95
N ASP A 75 -6.94 -12.70 9.74
CA ASP A 75 -7.52 -11.63 8.92
C ASP A 75 -7.15 -10.24 9.46
N HIS A 76 -7.15 -10.07 10.79
CA HIS A 76 -6.76 -8.81 11.42
C HIS A 76 -5.29 -8.45 11.13
N GLU A 77 -4.37 -9.40 11.26
CA GLU A 77 -2.96 -9.19 10.91
C GLU A 77 -2.80 -8.83 9.43
N LYS A 78 -3.52 -9.52 8.54
CA LYS A 78 -3.54 -9.19 7.11
C LYS A 78 -4.06 -7.77 6.86
N LEU A 79 -5.10 -7.32 7.58
CA LEU A 79 -5.64 -5.96 7.48
C LEU A 79 -4.59 -4.91 7.89
N VAL A 80 -3.87 -5.13 8.99
CA VAL A 80 -2.83 -4.22 9.51
C VAL A 80 -1.69 -4.03 8.51
N PHE A 81 -1.27 -5.12 7.86
CA PHE A 81 -0.12 -5.12 6.93
C PHE A 81 -0.50 -4.99 5.45
N LYS A 82 -1.69 -4.43 5.15
CA LYS A 82 -2.05 -4.06 3.78
C LYS A 82 -1.03 -3.09 3.21
N THR A 83 -0.59 -3.37 1.99
CA THR A 83 0.23 -2.42 1.23
C THR A 83 -0.62 -1.26 0.70
N ALA A 84 0.02 -0.14 0.33
CA ALA A 84 -0.67 1.03 -0.19
C ALA A 84 -1.62 0.73 -1.37
N TYR A 85 -1.28 -0.25 -2.21
CA TYR A 85 -2.08 -0.67 -3.38
C TYR A 85 -3.28 -1.56 -3.03
N GLU A 86 -3.37 -2.00 -1.78
CA GLU A 86 -4.43 -2.90 -1.27
C GLU A 86 -5.42 -2.16 -0.40
N LEU A 87 -5.08 -0.93 -0.02
CA LEU A 87 -5.96 -0.04 0.70
C LEU A 87 -7.00 0.57 -0.25
N ASP A 88 -8.20 0.75 0.29
CA ASP A 88 -9.17 1.64 -0.33
C ASP A 88 -8.66 3.08 -0.21
N GLN A 89 -8.45 3.72 -1.37
CA GLN A 89 -7.86 5.05 -1.43
C GLN A 89 -8.79 6.12 -0.88
N ARG A 90 -10.09 5.83 -0.72
CA ARG A 90 -11.02 6.71 -0.01
C ARG A 90 -10.54 6.96 1.41
N TRP A 91 -10.01 5.95 2.10
CA TRP A 91 -9.47 6.15 3.45
C TRP A 91 -8.30 7.12 3.48
N VAL A 92 -7.39 7.05 2.50
CA VAL A 92 -6.28 8.01 2.38
C VAL A 92 -6.83 9.43 2.25
N ILE A 93 -7.84 9.62 1.40
CA ILE A 93 -8.49 10.92 1.21
C ILE A 93 -9.23 11.39 2.47
N GLU A 94 -10.01 10.52 3.12
CA GLU A 94 -10.75 10.84 4.35
C GLU A 94 -9.80 11.34 5.44
N HIS A 95 -8.76 10.57 5.77
CA HIS A 95 -7.79 10.96 6.78
C HIS A 95 -6.98 12.20 6.39
N SER A 96 -6.75 12.44 5.09
CA SER A 96 -6.17 13.69 4.62
C SER A 96 -7.14 14.86 4.74
N GLY A 97 -8.43 14.65 4.54
CA GLY A 97 -9.49 15.63 4.76
C GLY A 97 -9.54 16.05 6.22
N ASP A 98 -9.61 15.06 7.13
CA ASP A 98 -9.73 15.29 8.57
C ASP A 98 -8.59 16.15 9.13
N ARG A 99 -7.37 15.97 8.63
CA ARG A 99 -6.22 16.76 9.08
C ARG A 99 -6.08 18.12 8.38
N THR A 100 -6.78 18.35 7.27
CA THR A 100 -6.63 19.57 6.45
C THR A 100 -6.93 20.87 7.23
N PRO A 101 -7.98 20.96 8.08
CA PRO A 101 -8.24 22.16 8.87
C PRO A 101 -7.08 22.59 9.78
N TYR A 102 -6.23 21.64 10.19
CA TYR A 102 -5.08 21.88 11.07
C TYR A 102 -3.80 22.21 10.30
N ILE A 103 -3.86 22.34 8.96
CA ILE A 103 -2.70 22.62 8.10
C ILE A 103 -2.93 23.95 7.38
N CYS A 104 -2.12 24.96 7.74
CA CYS A 104 -2.20 26.29 7.12
C CYS A 104 -1.85 26.28 5.62
N GLN A 105 -0.88 25.46 5.20
CA GLN A 105 -0.50 25.23 3.80
C GLN A 105 -1.21 23.98 3.24
N ALA A 106 -0.51 23.10 2.52
CA ALA A 106 -1.05 21.86 1.94
C ALA A 106 -0.28 20.61 2.39
N GLN A 107 -0.64 19.45 1.85
CA GLN A 107 -0.02 18.15 2.12
C GLN A 107 0.21 17.40 0.80
N SER A 108 1.35 16.73 0.67
CA SER A 108 1.67 15.92 -0.50
C SER A 108 0.99 14.55 -0.40
N VAL A 109 -0.26 14.46 -0.87
CA VAL A 109 -1.07 13.22 -0.80
C VAL A 109 -0.93 12.43 -2.10
N ASN A 110 -0.25 11.28 -2.04
CA ASN A 110 -0.22 10.32 -3.13
C ASN A 110 -1.44 9.38 -3.06
N ILE A 111 -1.91 8.93 -4.23
CA ILE A 111 -2.91 7.85 -4.34
C ILE A 111 -2.30 6.65 -5.07
N PHE A 112 -2.66 5.45 -4.62
CA PHE A 112 -2.11 4.19 -5.09
C PHE A 112 -3.20 3.33 -5.70
N LEU A 113 -3.08 3.03 -6.98
CA LEU A 113 -4.12 2.36 -7.75
C LEU A 113 -3.61 1.02 -8.27
N PRO A 114 -4.37 -0.08 -8.08
CA PRO A 114 -4.05 -1.34 -8.70
C PRO A 114 -4.17 -1.24 -10.23
N ALA A 115 -3.56 -2.18 -10.92
CA ALA A 115 -3.66 -2.27 -12.37
C ALA A 115 -5.13 -2.49 -12.79
N GLY A 116 -5.55 -1.85 -13.88
CA GLY A 116 -6.90 -2.03 -14.43
C GLY A 116 -8.03 -1.37 -13.63
N VAL A 117 -7.73 -0.41 -12.75
CA VAL A 117 -8.76 0.28 -11.97
C VAL A 117 -9.79 0.98 -12.88
N HIS A 118 -11.07 0.85 -12.54
CA HIS A 118 -12.14 1.45 -13.34
C HIS A 118 -12.13 2.98 -13.23
N LYS A 119 -12.32 3.68 -14.36
CA LYS A 119 -12.31 5.16 -14.43
C LYS A 119 -13.30 5.81 -13.46
N ARG A 120 -14.44 5.16 -13.20
CA ARG A 120 -15.44 5.62 -12.20
C ARG A 120 -14.86 5.68 -10.79
N TYR A 121 -14.04 4.71 -10.39
CA TYR A 121 -13.40 4.74 -9.08
C TYR A 121 -12.37 5.86 -9.00
N LEU A 122 -11.55 6.03 -10.04
CA LEU A 122 -10.61 7.14 -10.15
C LEU A 122 -11.30 8.50 -9.97
N HIS A 123 -12.40 8.70 -10.70
CA HIS A 123 -13.21 9.92 -10.58
C HIS A 123 -13.76 10.11 -9.16
N LYS A 124 -14.31 9.06 -8.54
CA LYS A 124 -14.82 9.12 -7.16
C LYS A 124 -13.75 9.53 -6.16
N VAL A 125 -12.52 9.00 -6.26
CA VAL A 125 -11.41 9.35 -5.36
C VAL A 125 -11.04 10.83 -5.50
N HIS A 126 -10.90 11.34 -6.73
CA HIS A 126 -10.57 12.74 -6.96
C HIS A 126 -11.70 13.68 -6.54
N PHE A 127 -12.94 13.32 -6.83
CA PHE A 127 -14.11 14.10 -6.44
C PHE A 127 -14.27 14.17 -4.91
N LEU A 128 -14.01 13.05 -4.22
CA LEU A 128 -13.99 13.02 -2.76
C LEU A 128 -12.90 13.95 -2.19
N ALA A 129 -11.70 13.97 -2.78
CA ALA A 129 -10.62 14.84 -2.34
C ALA A 129 -11.02 16.32 -2.43
N TRP A 130 -11.65 16.72 -3.53
CA TRP A 130 -12.21 18.06 -3.69
C TRP A 130 -13.30 18.34 -2.65
N LYS A 131 -14.26 17.43 -2.47
CA LYS A 131 -15.36 17.59 -1.49
C LYS A 131 -14.85 17.70 -0.05
N LYS A 132 -13.77 17.01 0.29
CA LYS A 132 -13.10 17.04 1.61
C LYS A 132 -12.20 18.26 1.80
N GLY A 133 -12.11 19.16 0.83
CA GLY A 133 -11.36 20.41 0.94
C GLY A 133 -9.84 20.24 0.85
N LEU A 134 -9.35 19.13 0.30
CA LEU A 134 -7.91 18.98 0.06
C LEU A 134 -7.44 20.05 -0.93
N LYS A 135 -6.38 20.77 -0.55
CA LYS A 135 -5.79 21.83 -1.39
C LYS A 135 -5.02 21.28 -2.59
N SER A 136 -4.55 20.03 -2.52
CA SER A 136 -3.84 19.36 -3.61
C SER A 136 -3.84 17.83 -3.45
N LEU A 137 -3.62 17.16 -4.58
CA LEU A 137 -3.13 15.79 -4.67
C LEU A 137 -1.74 15.83 -5.34
N TYR A 138 -0.91 14.82 -5.09
CA TYR A 138 0.46 14.79 -5.60
C TYR A 138 0.62 13.81 -6.77
N TYR A 139 1.10 12.58 -6.55
CA TYR A 139 1.20 11.56 -7.59
C TYR A 139 0.06 10.55 -7.54
N MET A 140 -0.40 10.16 -8.73
CA MET A 140 -1.16 8.93 -8.94
C MET A 140 -0.20 7.80 -9.29
N ARG A 141 0.04 6.91 -8.34
CA ARG A 141 0.89 5.72 -8.50
C ARG A 141 0.03 4.56 -8.99
N SER A 142 0.21 4.11 -10.22
CA SER A 142 -0.51 2.95 -10.77
C SER A 142 0.43 1.78 -11.06
N LYS A 143 -0.09 0.55 -10.91
CA LYS A 143 0.59 -0.66 -11.39
C LYS A 143 0.27 -0.91 -12.87
N SER A 144 1.24 -1.42 -13.63
CA SER A 144 1.02 -1.85 -15.02
C SER A 144 0.26 -3.19 -15.05
N VAL A 145 -0.63 -3.34 -16.04
CA VAL A 145 -1.38 -4.60 -16.27
C VAL A 145 -0.47 -5.69 -16.84
N GLN A 146 0.46 -5.32 -17.71
CA GLN A 146 1.49 -6.21 -18.21
C GLN A 146 2.73 -6.11 -17.32
N ARG A 147 3.17 -7.25 -16.78
CA ARG A 147 4.55 -7.41 -16.31
C ARG A 147 5.07 -8.77 -16.77
N ALA A 148 6.25 -8.72 -17.38
CA ALA A 148 7.03 -9.90 -17.72
C ALA A 148 7.23 -10.76 -16.48
N ASP A 149 7.14 -12.08 -16.66
CA ASP A 149 7.36 -13.08 -15.63
C ASP A 149 8.61 -12.71 -14.82
N LYS A 150 8.43 -12.54 -13.51
CA LYS A 150 9.56 -12.37 -12.60
C LYS A 150 10.31 -13.69 -12.64
N VAL A 151 11.42 -13.74 -13.37
CA VAL A 151 12.38 -14.84 -13.33
C VAL A 151 13.03 -14.82 -11.95
N SER A 152 12.37 -15.43 -10.97
CA SER A 152 13.02 -15.92 -9.76
C SER A 152 13.57 -17.30 -10.07
N HIS A 153 14.84 -17.54 -9.75
CA HIS A 153 15.46 -18.85 -9.80
C HIS A 153 14.55 -19.88 -9.11
N GLU A 154 14.17 -20.90 -9.89
CA GLU A 154 13.48 -22.14 -9.53
C GLU A 154 12.33 -22.05 -8.51
N VAL A 155 11.10 -22.05 -9.05
CA VAL A 155 9.96 -22.65 -8.34
C VAL A 155 9.06 -23.36 -9.35
N ASN A 156 9.07 -24.69 -9.32
CA ASN A 156 8.08 -25.52 -9.99
C ASN A 156 6.72 -25.28 -9.34
N GLY A 157 5.74 -24.82 -10.13
CA GLY A 157 4.35 -24.73 -9.71
C GLY A 157 3.69 -23.45 -10.22
N ALA A 158 2.99 -23.57 -11.34
CA ALA A 158 2.07 -22.53 -11.80
C ALA A 158 0.96 -22.32 -10.77
N ALA A 159 1.14 -21.37 -9.86
CA ALA A 159 0.06 -20.90 -9.00
C ALA A 159 -0.92 -20.11 -9.87
N ALA A 160 -2.14 -20.63 -9.97
CA ALA A 160 -3.23 -19.98 -10.68
C ALA A 160 -3.42 -18.54 -10.18
N VAL A 161 -3.50 -17.59 -11.10
CA VAL A 161 -3.89 -16.21 -10.82
C VAL A 161 -5.31 -16.25 -10.24
N VAL A 162 -5.43 -16.14 -8.92
CA VAL A 162 -6.73 -15.97 -8.27
C VAL A 162 -7.28 -14.63 -8.75
N PRO A 163 -8.45 -14.59 -9.41
CA PRO A 163 -9.05 -13.32 -9.79
C PRO A 163 -9.32 -12.53 -8.52
N ARG A 164 -8.57 -11.44 -8.33
CA ARG A 164 -8.74 -10.55 -7.19
C ARG A 164 -10.17 -10.02 -7.27
N LYS A 165 -11.02 -10.34 -6.28
CA LYS A 165 -12.35 -9.75 -6.13
C LYS A 165 -12.22 -8.27 -6.39
N GLN A 166 -12.85 -7.76 -7.44
CA GLN A 166 -12.95 -6.34 -7.67
C GLN A 166 -13.49 -5.73 -6.36
N LEU A 167 -12.85 -4.67 -5.86
CA LEU A 167 -13.30 -3.88 -4.70
C LEU A 167 -14.58 -3.09 -5.04
N THR A 168 -15.53 -3.72 -5.74
CA THR A 168 -16.75 -3.12 -6.29
C THR A 168 -18.01 -3.49 -5.52
N ASN A 169 -17.90 -4.19 -4.37
CA ASN A 169 -19.04 -4.33 -3.46
C ASN A 169 -19.25 -3.02 -2.68
N PHE A 170 -19.92 -2.08 -3.36
CA PHE A 170 -20.44 -0.87 -2.75
C PHE A 170 -21.75 -1.23 -2.00
N SER A 171 -21.69 -1.39 -0.68
CA SER A 171 -22.87 -1.19 0.17
C SER A 171 -23.12 0.33 0.24
N TYR A 172 -24.35 0.75 -0.03
CA TYR A 172 -24.73 2.15 -0.23
C TYR A 172 -25.40 2.79 1.00
N ASP A 173 -25.36 2.13 2.17
CA ASP A 173 -26.28 2.45 3.26
C ASP A 173 -25.72 3.27 4.43
N GLU A 174 -24.58 3.96 4.28
CA GLU A 174 -24.13 4.89 5.34
C GLU A 174 -23.59 6.19 4.76
N CYS A 175 -24.49 7.01 4.20
CA CYS A 175 -24.26 8.44 4.06
C CYS A 175 -24.69 9.14 5.35
N LEU A 176 -23.83 9.11 6.38
CA LEU A 176 -23.99 9.88 7.64
C LEU A 176 -23.90 11.41 7.46
N SER A 177 -23.87 11.89 6.21
CA SER A 177 -23.83 13.32 5.86
C SER A 177 -25.13 13.84 5.22
N CYS A 178 -26.18 13.00 5.18
CA CYS A 178 -27.52 13.36 4.74
C CYS A 178 -28.58 13.26 5.86
N GLN A 179 -28.15 13.34 7.13
CA GLN A 179 -29.03 13.65 8.26
C GLN A 179 -28.81 15.09 8.70
#